data_AF-O30090-F1
#
_entry.id   AF-O30090-F1
#
_cell.length_a   1.000
_cell.length_b   1.000
_cell.length_c   1.000
_cell.angle_alpha   90.00
_cell.angle_beta   90.00
_cell.angle_gamma   90.00
#
_symmetry.space_group_name_H-M   'P 1'
#
loop_
_entity.id
_entity.type
_entity.pdbx_description
1 polymer ?
#
loop_
_entity_poly.entity_id
_entity_poly.type
_entity_poly.pdbx_seq_one_letter_code
_entity_poly.pdbx_strand_id
1 'polypeptide(L)'
;MLKLSQALPESLKSFFIAGAYIQLVSTFLGFFAAWLIIAAVMHGLSAFFDGRGELRRTFEFAGYGFMPSLLGSAVTIPVSLKYVEEATIPTIDLQELSANPEILVKSLVSHFPDSYVYSAIFLNLAVTAWSFLIWTFALKNARNVELKQAAVCAAIPTAIFGLHQVMALVRLLQ
;
A
#
# COMPACT_ATOMS: atom_id res chain seq x y z
N MET A 1 31.21 -3.59 -6.55
CA MET A 1 29.88 -3.18 -6.09
C MET A 1 29.67 -1.73 -6.48
N LEU A 2 28.51 -1.37 -7.02
CA LEU A 2 28.23 -0.06 -7.61
C LEU A 2 26.97 0.54 -6.99
N LYS A 3 26.85 1.88 -7.01
CA LYS A 3 25.55 2.52 -6.70
C LYS A 3 24.52 2.09 -7.73
N LEU A 4 23.23 2.09 -7.38
CA LEU A 4 22.13 1.73 -8.29
C LEU A 4 22.23 2.44 -9.67
N SER A 5 22.55 3.73 -9.67
CA SER A 5 22.69 4.53 -10.89
C SER A 5 23.89 4.17 -11.77
N GLN A 6 24.86 3.42 -11.22
CA GLN A 6 26.07 2.96 -11.89
C GLN A 6 26.01 1.47 -12.24
N ALA A 7 25.22 0.68 -11.50
CA ALA A 7 25.06 -0.76 -11.69
C ALA A 7 24.28 -1.14 -12.97
N LEU A 8 23.51 -0.19 -13.53
CA LEU A 8 22.62 -0.41 -14.67
C LEU A 8 23.21 0.14 -15.99
N PRO A 9 23.14 -0.64 -17.10
CA PRO A 9 23.38 -0.17 -18.46
C PRO A 9 22.58 1.09 -18.81
N GLU A 10 23.15 1.98 -19.61
CA GLU A 10 22.53 3.27 -19.95
C GLU A 10 21.17 3.13 -20.66
N SER A 11 21.03 2.14 -21.56
CA SER A 11 19.76 1.81 -22.22
C SER A 11 18.66 1.39 -21.24
N LEU A 12 19.02 0.78 -20.11
CA LEU A 12 18.08 0.39 -19.07
C LEU A 12 17.70 1.56 -18.15
N LYS A 13 18.57 2.55 -17.96
CA LYS A 13 18.26 3.71 -17.10
C LYS A 13 17.03 4.46 -17.58
N SER A 14 16.93 4.75 -18.87
CA SER A 14 15.76 5.41 -19.46
C SER A 14 14.50 4.57 -19.34
N PHE A 15 14.61 3.24 -19.48
CA PHE A 15 13.50 2.32 -19.27
C PHE A 15 13.00 2.34 -17.82
N PHE A 16 13.89 2.28 -16.83
CA PHE A 16 13.52 2.34 -15.42
C PHE A 16 12.93 3.69 -15.02
N ILE A 17 13.45 4.80 -15.54
CA ILE A 17 12.89 6.14 -15.32
C ILE A 17 11.47 6.22 -15.90
N ALA A 18 11.26 5.76 -17.14
CA ALA A 18 9.94 5.71 -17.74
C ALA A 18 8.98 4.82 -16.94
N GLY A 19 9.45 3.65 -16.52
CA GLY A 19 8.72 2.74 -15.64
C GLY A 19 8.33 3.37 -14.31
N ALA A 20 9.23 4.15 -13.69
CA ALA A 20 8.94 4.86 -12.44
C ALA A 20 7.82 5.90 -12.61
N TYR A 21 7.80 6.66 -13.71
CA TYR A 21 6.71 7.59 -14.01
C TYR A 21 5.39 6.87 -14.29
N ILE A 22 5.41 5.77 -15.06
CA ILE A 22 4.22 4.95 -15.32
C ILE A 22 3.68 4.40 -14.00
N GLN A 23 4.55 3.91 -13.12
CA GLN A 23 4.17 3.42 -11.81
C GLN A 23 3.56 4.52 -10.95
N LEU A 24 4.16 5.72 -10.93
CA LEU A 24 3.64 6.86 -10.18
C LEU A 24 2.20 7.21 -10.61
N VAL A 25 1.99 7.33 -11.92
CA VAL A 25 0.66 7.63 -12.48
C VAL A 25 -0.32 6.50 -12.20
N SER A 26 0.11 5.24 -12.38
CA SER A 26 -0.73 4.07 -12.14
C SER A 26 -1.13 3.93 -10.68
N THR A 27 -0.21 4.17 -9.74
CA THR A 27 -0.50 4.20 -8.29
C THR A 27 -1.48 5.31 -7.95
N PHE A 28 -1.29 6.50 -8.51
CA PHE A 28 -2.19 7.63 -8.25
C PHE A 28 -3.62 7.35 -8.74
N LEU A 29 -3.78 6.81 -9.96
CA LEU A 29 -5.09 6.43 -10.48
C LEU A 29 -5.69 5.24 -9.71
N GLY A 30 -4.86 4.24 -9.40
CA GLY A 30 -5.22 3.07 -8.62
C GLY A 30 -5.73 3.43 -7.22
N PHE A 31 -5.19 4.49 -6.61
CA PHE A 31 -5.68 5.01 -5.34
C PHE A 31 -7.14 5.47 -5.40
N PHE A 32 -7.51 6.27 -6.41
CA PHE A 32 -8.91 6.70 -6.58
C PHE A 32 -9.84 5.54 -6.94
N ALA A 33 -9.36 4.58 -7.73
CA ALA A 33 -10.11 3.36 -8.02
C ALA A 33 -10.37 2.54 -6.75
N ALA A 34 -9.35 2.31 -5.93
CA ALA A 34 -9.48 1.60 -4.65
C ALA A 34 -10.44 2.33 -3.70
N TRP A 35 -10.35 3.66 -3.62
CA TRP A 35 -11.28 4.47 -2.84
C TRP A 35 -12.73 4.28 -3.30
N LEU A 36 -13.00 4.38 -4.61
CA LEU A 36 -14.34 4.16 -5.14
C LEU A 36 -14.85 2.75 -4.85
N ILE A 37 -14.02 1.72 -5.06
CA ILE A 37 -14.37 0.31 -4.81
C ILE A 37 -14.71 0.11 -3.32
N ILE A 38 -13.86 0.60 -2.41
CA ILE A 38 -14.08 0.44 -0.97
C ILE A 38 -15.36 1.16 -0.54
N ALA A 39 -15.60 2.38 -1.04
CA ALA A 39 -16.83 3.10 -0.76
C ALA A 39 -18.07 2.34 -1.26
N ALA A 40 -18.02 1.80 -2.48
CA ALA A 40 -19.12 1.01 -3.06
C ALA A 40 -19.38 -0.28 -2.28
N VAL A 41 -18.32 -1.02 -1.91
CA VAL A 41 -18.42 -2.24 -1.11
C VAL A 41 -19.05 -1.94 0.25
N MET A 42 -18.52 -0.96 0.97
CA MET A 42 -19.06 -0.54 2.27
C MET A 42 -20.50 -0.07 2.18
N HIS A 43 -20.83 0.71 1.15
CA HIS A 43 -22.19 1.18 0.90
C HIS A 43 -23.15 0.01 0.65
N GLY A 44 -22.78 -0.92 -0.23
CA GLY A 44 -23.57 -2.11 -0.52
C GLY A 44 -23.76 -3.00 0.70
N LEU A 45 -22.69 -3.27 1.46
CA LEU A 45 -22.76 -4.05 2.69
C LEU A 45 -23.68 -3.43 3.73
N SER A 46 -23.65 -2.09 3.87
CA SER A 46 -24.52 -1.39 4.82
C SER A 46 -26.01 -1.52 4.48
N ALA A 47 -26.37 -1.86 3.23
CA ALA A 47 -27.77 -2.04 2.83
C ALA A 47 -28.42 -3.26 3.52
N PHE A 48 -27.65 -4.29 3.86
CA PHE A 48 -28.13 -5.44 4.64
C PHE A 48 -28.44 -5.08 6.10
N PHE A 49 -28.05 -3.89 6.54
CA PHE A 49 -28.26 -3.36 7.88
C PHE A 49 -29.16 -2.10 7.86
N ASP A 50 -30.06 -2.02 6.88
CA ASP A 50 -30.99 -0.90 6.69
C ASP A 50 -30.31 0.48 6.56
N GLY A 51 -29.07 0.52 6.07
CA GLY A 51 -28.32 1.75 5.88
C GLY A 51 -29.01 2.72 4.91
N ARG A 52 -29.13 3.99 5.32
CA ARG A 52 -29.77 5.07 4.57
C ARG A 52 -28.79 6.20 4.29
N GLY A 53 -28.81 6.72 3.07
CA GLY A 53 -27.97 7.84 2.65
C GLY A 53 -27.37 7.61 1.27
N GLU A 54 -26.79 8.65 0.67
CA GLU A 54 -26.29 8.57 -0.69
C GLU A 54 -24.90 7.93 -0.78
N LEU A 55 -24.60 7.26 -1.90
CA LEU A 55 -23.26 6.74 -2.19
C LEU A 55 -22.22 7.86 -2.18
N ARG A 56 -22.58 9.04 -2.68
CA ARG A 56 -21.73 10.23 -2.65
C ARG A 56 -21.21 10.52 -1.25
N ARG A 57 -22.08 10.50 -0.23
CA ARG A 57 -21.67 10.76 1.16
C ARG A 57 -20.77 9.66 1.71
N THR A 58 -21.03 8.41 1.33
CA THR A 58 -20.18 7.27 1.70
C THR A 58 -18.80 7.41 1.08
N PHE A 59 -18.73 7.81 -0.20
CA PHE A 59 -17.48 8.06 -0.91
C PHE A 59 -16.68 9.19 -0.26
N GLU A 60 -17.29 10.37 -0.04
CA GLU A 60 -16.66 11.51 0.64
C GLU A 60 -16.03 11.09 1.97
N PHE A 61 -16.78 10.34 2.80
CA PHE A 61 -16.33 9.97 4.14
C PHE A 61 -15.32 8.82 4.15
N ALA A 62 -15.45 7.87 3.23
CA ALA A 62 -14.49 6.77 3.07
C ALA A 62 -13.08 7.27 2.72
N GLY A 63 -12.99 8.45 2.08
CA GLY A 63 -11.72 9.08 1.71
C GLY A 63 -10.83 9.36 2.91
N TYR A 64 -11.41 9.76 4.03
CA TYR A 64 -10.65 10.01 5.26
C TYR A 64 -9.95 8.75 5.79
N GLY A 65 -10.45 7.56 5.48
CA GLY A 65 -9.81 6.32 5.90
C GLY A 65 -8.48 6.03 5.20
N PHE A 66 -8.12 6.80 4.17
CA PHE A 66 -6.79 6.75 3.56
C PHE A 66 -5.79 7.73 4.20
N MET A 67 -6.25 8.67 5.04
CA MET A 67 -5.39 9.63 5.72
C MET A 67 -4.29 8.96 6.58
N PRO A 68 -4.57 7.88 7.34
CA PRO A 68 -3.54 7.17 8.08
C PRO A 68 -2.39 6.68 7.19
N SER A 69 -2.69 6.21 5.98
CA SER A 69 -1.68 5.73 5.03
C SER A 69 -0.81 6.85 4.50
N LEU A 70 -1.39 8.03 4.26
CA LEU A 70 -0.61 9.22 3.89
C LEU A 70 0.39 9.58 4.99
N LEU A 71 -0.05 9.57 6.24
CA LEU A 71 0.83 9.82 7.39
C LEU A 71 1.90 8.75 7.56
N GLY A 72 1.55 7.46 7.42
CA GLY A 72 2.52 6.37 7.46
C GLY A 72 3.57 6.45 6.34
N SER A 73 3.15 6.90 5.14
CA SER A 73 4.06 7.08 4.01
C SER A 73 5.04 8.24 4.22
N ALA A 74 4.63 9.32 4.91
CA ALA A 74 5.51 10.42 5.27
C ALA A 74 6.67 9.99 6.20
N VAL A 75 6.47 8.93 6.98
CA VAL A 75 7.52 8.31 7.81
C VAL A 75 8.33 7.29 7.02
N THR A 76 7.65 6.43 6.25
CA THR A 76 8.30 5.28 5.61
C THR A 76 9.20 5.70 4.46
N ILE A 77 8.77 6.64 3.60
CA ILE A 77 9.49 7.03 2.38
C ILE A 77 10.89 7.59 2.68
N PRO A 78 11.08 8.58 3.58
CA PRO A 78 12.42 9.11 3.87
C PRO A 78 13.37 8.04 4.41
N VAL A 79 12.86 7.14 5.25
CA VAL A 79 13.66 6.03 5.80
C VAL A 79 14.03 5.04 4.69
N SER A 80 13.10 4.71 3.79
CA SER A 80 13.40 3.86 2.62
C SER A 80 14.46 4.48 1.73
N LEU A 81 14.37 5.78 1.45
CA LEU A 81 15.31 6.49 0.58
C LEU A 81 16.73 6.40 1.10
N LYS A 82 16.93 6.54 2.42
CA LYS A 82 18.24 6.37 3.05
C LYS A 82 18.87 5.01 2.70
N TYR A 83 18.12 3.91 2.86
CA TYR A 83 18.63 2.57 2.56
C TYR A 83 18.89 2.37 1.06
N VAL A 84 18.05 2.93 0.19
CA VAL A 84 18.26 2.86 -1.27
C VAL A 84 19.50 3.64 -1.72
N GLU A 85 19.75 4.81 -1.14
CA GLU A 85 20.92 5.64 -1.46
C GLU A 85 22.24 4.99 -1.01
N GLU A 86 22.20 4.26 0.10
CA GLU A 86 23.33 3.53 0.67
C GLU A 86 23.53 2.14 0.04
N ALA A 87 22.53 1.62 -0.69
CA ALA A 87 22.59 0.29 -1.29
C ALA A 87 23.66 0.18 -2.39
N THR A 88 24.44 -0.90 -2.34
CA THR A 88 25.47 -1.22 -3.33
C THR A 88 25.17 -2.54 -4.01
N ILE A 89 24.87 -2.50 -5.30
CA ILE A 89 24.34 -3.64 -6.05
C ILE A 89 25.45 -4.21 -6.95
N PRO A 90 25.50 -5.53 -7.19
CA PRO A 90 26.28 -6.07 -8.30
C PRO A 90 25.88 -5.41 -9.63
N THR A 91 26.81 -5.35 -10.57
CA THR A 91 26.51 -4.96 -11.95
C THR A 91 25.59 -6.03 -12.54
N ILE A 92 24.46 -5.62 -13.10
CA ILE A 92 23.47 -6.52 -13.71
C ILE A 92 23.49 -6.27 -15.21
N ASP A 93 23.78 -7.31 -15.99
CA ASP A 93 23.73 -7.22 -17.44
C ASP A 93 22.32 -7.53 -18.01
N LEU A 94 22.14 -7.29 -19.31
CA LEU A 94 20.87 -7.52 -19.99
C LEU A 94 20.49 -9.01 -20.08
N GLN A 95 21.47 -9.91 -20.12
CA GLN A 95 21.23 -11.35 -20.23
C GLN A 95 20.74 -11.90 -18.88
N GLU A 96 21.37 -11.50 -17.78
CA GLU A 96 20.96 -11.82 -16.42
C GLU A 96 19.57 -11.29 -16.11
N LEU A 97 19.27 -10.04 -16.50
CA LEU A 97 17.95 -9.46 -16.31
C LEU A 97 16.88 -10.15 -17.17
N SER A 98 17.21 -10.56 -18.39
CA SER A 98 16.29 -11.32 -19.24
C SER A 98 16.03 -12.72 -18.70
N ALA A 99 17.03 -13.37 -18.10
CA ALA A 99 16.90 -14.70 -17.51
C ALA A 99 16.21 -14.68 -16.14
N ASN A 100 16.43 -13.61 -15.36
CA ASN A 100 15.83 -13.42 -14.04
C ASN A 100 15.37 -11.96 -13.86
N PRO A 101 14.17 -11.60 -14.34
CA PRO A 101 13.66 -10.23 -14.24
C PRO A 101 13.55 -9.69 -12.82
N GLU A 102 13.47 -10.57 -11.82
CA GLU A 102 13.34 -10.19 -10.41
C GLU A 102 14.67 -9.88 -9.72
N ILE A 103 15.81 -10.12 -10.39
CA ILE A 103 17.14 -10.02 -9.76
C ILE A 103 17.38 -8.63 -9.18
N LEU A 104 17.01 -7.58 -9.90
CA LEU A 104 17.17 -6.20 -9.45
C LEU A 104 16.37 -5.91 -8.17
N VAL A 105 15.11 -6.34 -8.14
CA VAL A 105 14.23 -6.13 -6.99
C VAL A 105 14.75 -6.90 -5.78
N LYS A 106 15.15 -8.16 -5.96
CA LYS A 106 15.73 -8.99 -4.88
C LYS A 106 17.00 -8.39 -4.33
N SER A 107 17.91 -7.92 -5.21
CA SER A 107 19.16 -7.28 -4.78
C SER A 107 18.94 -5.94 -4.09
N LEU A 108 17.89 -5.19 -4.43
CA LEU A 108 17.53 -3.96 -3.71
C LEU A 108 16.91 -4.28 -2.33
N VAL A 109 15.96 -5.22 -2.28
CA VAL A 109 15.27 -5.60 -1.04
C VAL A 109 16.24 -6.21 -0.02
N SER A 110 17.26 -6.94 -0.47
CA SER A 110 18.26 -7.52 0.44
C SER A 110 19.12 -6.51 1.20
N HIS A 111 19.07 -5.22 0.84
CA HIS A 111 19.77 -4.16 1.56
C HIS A 111 18.97 -3.60 2.74
N PHE A 112 17.68 -3.92 2.83
CA PHE A 112 16.86 -3.49 3.95
C PHE A 112 17.09 -4.42 5.14
N PRO A 113 17.46 -3.89 6.32
CA PRO A 113 17.62 -4.73 7.50
C PRO A 113 16.25 -5.26 7.94
N ASP A 114 16.20 -6.49 8.44
CA ASP A 114 14.95 -7.11 8.89
C ASP A 114 14.21 -6.24 9.92
N SER A 115 14.94 -5.55 10.80
CA SER A 115 14.37 -4.61 11.78
C SER A 115 13.57 -3.47 11.14
N TYR A 116 14.00 -2.96 9.99
CA TYR A 116 13.25 -1.98 9.20
C TYR A 116 12.00 -2.62 8.62
N VAL A 117 12.11 -3.81 8.03
CA VAL A 117 10.98 -4.53 7.43
C VAL A 117 9.90 -4.83 8.47
N TYR A 118 10.28 -5.36 9.64
CA TYR A 118 9.37 -5.57 10.77
C TYR A 118 8.69 -4.27 11.19
N SER A 119 9.47 -3.20 11.36
CA SER A 119 8.94 -1.89 11.77
C SER A 119 7.94 -1.33 10.76
N ALA A 120 8.22 -1.48 9.46
CA ALA A 120 7.30 -1.09 8.39
C ALA A 120 6.01 -1.91 8.41
N ILE A 121 6.07 -3.22 8.65
CA ILE A 121 4.89 -4.08 8.79
C ILE A 121 4.05 -3.66 10.01
N PHE A 122 4.67 -3.46 11.17
CA PHE A 122 3.95 -3.00 12.37
C PHE A 122 3.29 -1.64 12.17
N LEU A 123 3.98 -0.69 11.53
CA LEU A 123 3.42 0.61 11.19
C LEU A 123 2.24 0.47 10.24
N ASN A 124 2.34 -0.35 9.20
CA ASN A 124 1.25 -0.56 8.25
C ASN A 124 0.03 -1.24 8.91
N LEU A 125 0.23 -2.15 9.87
CA LEU A 125 -0.86 -2.74 10.64
C LEU A 125 -1.55 -1.70 11.51
N ALA A 126 -0.80 -0.83 12.18
CA ALA A 126 -1.34 0.27 12.97
C ALA A 126 -2.14 1.27 12.10
N VAL A 127 -1.60 1.62 10.93
CA VAL A 127 -2.27 2.43 9.91
C VAL A 127 -3.58 1.77 9.46
N THR A 128 -3.56 0.47 9.20
CA THR A 128 -4.74 -0.30 8.76
C THR A 128 -5.82 -0.34 9.84
N ALA A 129 -5.42 -0.53 11.10
CA ALA A 129 -6.34 -0.47 12.23
C ALA A 129 -6.93 0.94 12.42
N TRP A 130 -6.15 1.99 12.17
CA TRP A 130 -6.66 3.36 12.19
C TRP A 130 -7.65 3.61 11.04
N SER A 131 -7.33 3.18 9.82
CA SER A 131 -8.24 3.24 8.67
C SER A 131 -9.57 2.55 8.94
N PHE A 132 -9.54 1.37 9.59
CA PHE A 132 -10.73 0.65 10.01
C PHE A 132 -11.65 1.49 10.91
N LEU A 133 -11.08 2.16 11.91
CA LEU A 133 -11.84 3.03 12.81
C LEU A 133 -12.50 4.18 12.03
N ILE A 134 -11.75 4.83 11.14
CA ILE A 134 -12.28 5.92 10.32
C ILE A 134 -13.39 5.43 9.40
N TRP A 135 -13.23 4.30 8.72
CA TRP A 135 -14.26 3.72 7.87
C TRP A 135 -15.51 3.29 8.64
N THR A 136 -15.34 2.80 9.86
CA THR A 136 -16.46 2.49 10.76
C THR A 136 -17.28 3.75 11.06
N PHE A 137 -16.62 4.85 11.45
CA PHE A 137 -17.31 6.11 11.69
C PHE A 137 -17.84 6.75 10.40
N ALA A 138 -17.15 6.58 9.27
CA ALA A 138 -17.60 7.03 7.97
C ALA A 138 -18.97 6.41 7.64
N LEU A 139 -19.11 5.09 7.76
CA LEU A 139 -20.38 4.40 7.54
C LEU A 139 -21.44 4.77 8.58
N LYS A 140 -21.08 4.83 9.86
CA LYS A 140 -22.02 5.25 10.92
C LYS A 140 -22.68 6.59 10.58
N ASN A 141 -21.90 7.56 10.10
CA ASN A 141 -22.40 8.90 9.81
C ASN A 141 -22.96 9.07 8.38
N ALA A 142 -22.41 8.38 7.38
CA ALA A 142 -22.87 8.49 5.99
C ALA A 142 -24.10 7.63 5.69
N ARG A 143 -24.28 6.52 6.43
CA ARG A 143 -25.32 5.52 6.19
C ARG A 143 -26.28 5.34 7.36
N ASN A 144 -26.08 6.06 8.46
CA ASN A 144 -26.94 6.03 9.65
C ASN A 144 -27.22 4.61 10.21
N VAL A 145 -26.28 3.68 10.06
CA VAL A 145 -26.34 2.33 10.63
C VAL A 145 -25.86 2.33 12.09
N GLU A 146 -26.04 1.26 12.85
CA GLU A 146 -25.41 1.15 14.17
C GLU A 146 -23.88 1.01 14.08
N LEU A 147 -23.16 1.41 15.14
CA LEU A 147 -21.69 1.36 15.16
C LEU A 147 -21.15 -0.06 14.94
N LYS A 148 -21.81 -1.07 15.54
CA LYS A 148 -21.43 -2.48 15.38
C LYS A 148 -21.60 -2.95 13.94
N GLN A 149 -22.69 -2.56 13.28
CA GLN A 149 -22.97 -2.91 11.89
C GLN A 149 -22.01 -2.21 10.92
N ALA A 150 -21.71 -0.93 11.18
CA ALA A 150 -20.69 -0.19 10.44
C ALA A 150 -19.32 -0.86 10.54
N ALA A 151 -18.94 -1.32 11.73
CA ALA A 151 -17.68 -2.03 11.96
C ALA A 151 -17.63 -3.33 11.15
N VAL A 152 -18.71 -4.12 11.10
CA VAL A 152 -18.78 -5.33 10.26
C VAL A 152 -18.57 -5.01 8.78
N CYS A 153 -19.22 -3.95 8.27
CA CYS A 153 -19.06 -3.54 6.88
C CYS A 153 -17.64 -3.06 6.57
N ALA A 154 -17.01 -2.29 7.48
CA ALA A 154 -15.64 -1.80 7.34
C ALA A 154 -14.60 -2.92 7.51
N ALA A 155 -14.92 -3.98 8.25
CA ALA A 155 -14.00 -5.09 8.49
C ALA A 155 -13.62 -5.85 7.21
N ILE A 156 -14.51 -5.93 6.22
CA ILE A 156 -14.23 -6.64 4.95
C ILE A 156 -13.06 -5.99 4.18
N PRO A 157 -13.12 -4.70 3.79
CA PRO A 157 -11.97 -4.08 3.13
C PRO A 157 -10.73 -4.05 4.02
N THR A 158 -10.88 -3.81 5.33
CA THR A 158 -9.76 -3.86 6.28
C THR A 158 -9.08 -5.24 6.32
N ALA A 159 -9.86 -6.32 6.36
CA ALA A 159 -9.33 -7.68 6.43
C ALA A 159 -8.52 -8.03 5.18
N ILE A 160 -8.94 -7.57 4.00
CA ILE A 160 -8.17 -7.78 2.75
C ILE A 160 -6.78 -7.14 2.89
N PHE A 161 -6.69 -5.89 3.36
CA PHE A 161 -5.39 -5.24 3.59
C PHE A 161 -4.59 -5.92 4.71
N GLY A 162 -5.24 -6.29 5.81
CA GLY A 162 -4.60 -6.92 6.95
C GLY A 162 -4.02 -8.30 6.61
N LEU A 163 -4.78 -9.13 5.88
CA LEU A 163 -4.34 -10.46 5.46
C LEU A 163 -3.11 -10.39 4.56
N HIS A 164 -3.08 -9.44 3.62
CA HIS A 164 -1.90 -9.21 2.78
C HIS A 164 -0.64 -8.95 3.62
N GLN A 165 -0.75 -8.11 4.66
CA GLN A 165 0.36 -7.77 5.55
C GLN A 165 0.77 -8.93 6.45
N VAL A 166 -0.18 -9.70 6.98
CA VAL A 166 0.10 -10.89 7.78
C VAL A 166 0.81 -11.95 6.93
N MET A 167 0.38 -12.17 5.69
CA MET A 167 1.07 -13.10 4.78
C MET A 167 2.51 -12.65 4.51
N ALA A 168 2.75 -11.35 4.35
CA ALA A 168 4.11 -10.82 4.20
C ALA A 168 4.96 -11.10 5.44
N LEU A 169 4.39 -10.91 6.65
CA LEU A 169 5.08 -11.21 7.90
C LEU A 169 5.42 -12.70 8.05
N VAL A 170 4.47 -13.59 7.75
CA VAL A 170 4.69 -15.05 7.84
C VAL A 170 5.83 -15.50 6.94
N ARG A 171 5.92 -14.95 5.71
CA ARG A 171 7.00 -15.27 4.76
C ARG A 171 8.38 -14.80 5.23
N LEU A 172 8.46 -13.81 6.11
CA LEU A 172 9.74 -13.31 6.66
C LEU A 172 10.23 -14.12 7.86
N LEU A 173 9.34 -14.85 8.52
CA LEU A 173 9.66 -15.67 9.69
C LEU A 173 10.05 -17.11 9.34
N GLN A 174 9.95 -17.48 8.05
CA GLN A 174 10.29 -18.80 7.51
C GLN A 174 11.65 -18.75 6.82
#